data_AF-A0A7X8E9A2-F1
#
_entry.id   AF-A0A7X8E9A2-F1
#
_cell.length_a   1.000
_cell.length_b   1.000
_cell.length_c   1.000
_cell.angle_alpha   90.00
_cell.angle_beta   90.00
_cell.angle_gamma   90.00
#
_symmetry.space_group_name_H-M   'P 1'
#
loop_
_entity.id
_entity.type
_entity.pdbx_description
1 polymer ?
#
loop_
_entity_poly.entity_id
_entity_poly.type
_entity_poly.pdbx_seq_one_letter_code
_entity_poly.pdbx_strand_id
1 'polypeptide(L)'
;MGISKTYDEINHRIAKGEAVVVTAEEIVPMVEEQGVKEVAKRVDVVTTGTLGAMCSSGAFLNFGHGDPPIKMSKIWLNDVPAYGGIAAVDAYLGATEGSERNGAMYGGAHVIEDLVGGKKVHLRAYGKTTDCYPNKGVDGYIDLESINEAILFNPRNVYQNYTAATNSSGKTLHTYMGSLLPKFGNATYSTSGLLSPLLNDPEYRTIGIGTPIFIGGTRGYVAWYGTQHNSSADRGENGVPMGPAGTLSLIGDLKEMNGEYLRAAVFHNYGPTIFLGVGIPIPILDEEMVKYTSVRDRDIYTSLVDFGVQRRSRPIAARVNYEELKSGEIFVDGRSIPTAPLSSFYKARQIAQELKEWIQEGSFSLNPPVERLPGDKFVNPLKLEEG
;
A
#
# COMPACT_ATOMS: atom_id res chain seq x y z
N MET A 1 30.38 -9.69 21.48
CA MET A 1 30.15 -8.67 20.44
C MET A 1 28.87 -9.06 19.71
N GLY A 2 27.96 -8.12 19.49
CA GLY A 2 26.74 -8.39 18.70
C GLY A 2 27.11 -8.66 17.24
N ILE A 3 26.29 -9.42 16.54
CA ILE A 3 26.46 -9.66 15.09
C ILE A 3 26.06 -8.40 14.34
N SER A 4 26.86 -8.01 13.35
CA SER A 4 26.55 -6.92 12.41
C SER A 4 26.85 -7.41 11.00
N LYS A 5 25.81 -7.49 10.16
CA LYS A 5 25.93 -7.77 8.72
C LYS A 5 25.79 -6.47 7.94
N THR A 6 26.36 -6.43 6.75
CA THR A 6 26.23 -5.33 5.79
C THR A 6 25.37 -5.74 4.60
N TYR A 7 24.82 -4.74 3.89
CA TYR A 7 24.09 -4.98 2.65
C TYR A 7 24.98 -5.70 1.60
N ASP A 8 26.26 -5.35 1.54
CA ASP A 8 27.21 -5.95 0.60
C ASP A 8 27.46 -7.43 0.90
N GLU A 9 27.62 -7.79 2.18
CA GLU A 9 27.75 -9.19 2.59
C GLU A 9 26.49 -10.00 2.25
N ILE A 10 25.30 -9.45 2.52
CA ILE A 10 24.03 -10.10 2.21
C ILE A 10 23.88 -10.28 0.69
N ASN A 11 24.13 -9.24 -0.10
CA ASN A 11 24.07 -9.30 -1.57
C ASN A 11 25.10 -10.27 -2.16
N HIS A 12 26.30 -10.37 -1.57
CA HIS A 12 27.31 -11.36 -1.98
C HIS A 12 26.82 -12.79 -1.75
N ARG A 13 26.14 -13.05 -0.63
CA ARG A 13 25.51 -14.35 -0.36
C ARG A 13 24.33 -14.63 -1.29
N ILE A 14 23.52 -13.63 -1.60
CA ILE A 14 22.42 -13.73 -2.59
C ILE A 14 22.98 -14.13 -3.96
N ALA A 15 24.01 -13.43 -4.44
CA ALA A 15 24.65 -13.71 -5.74
C ALA A 15 25.25 -15.12 -5.84
N LYS A 16 25.61 -15.74 -4.71
CA LYS A 16 26.12 -17.11 -4.64
C LYS A 16 25.04 -18.18 -4.42
N GLY A 17 23.78 -17.79 -4.20
CA GLY A 17 22.72 -18.72 -3.78
C GLY A 17 22.90 -19.27 -2.36
N GLU A 18 23.68 -18.57 -1.52
CA GLU A 18 24.02 -18.98 -0.15
C GLU A 18 23.22 -18.22 0.92
N ALA A 19 22.41 -17.23 0.51
CA ALA A 19 21.62 -16.41 1.43
C ALA A 19 20.45 -17.21 2.03
N VAL A 20 20.27 -17.10 3.35
CA VAL A 20 19.11 -17.66 4.05
C VAL A 20 18.02 -16.61 4.07
N VAL A 21 17.02 -16.81 3.24
CA VAL A 21 15.83 -15.95 3.12
C VAL A 21 14.64 -16.68 3.73
N VAL A 22 13.90 -16.01 4.61
CA VAL A 22 12.70 -16.54 5.24
C VAL A 22 11.59 -15.50 5.19
N THR A 23 10.34 -15.90 5.34
CA THR A 23 9.22 -14.96 5.48
C THR A 23 9.08 -14.48 6.92
N ALA A 24 8.38 -13.38 7.16
CA ALA A 24 8.07 -12.90 8.51
C ALA A 24 7.20 -13.89 9.32
N GLU A 25 6.50 -14.83 8.65
CA GLU A 25 5.80 -15.92 9.34
C GLU A 25 6.77 -17.03 9.77
N GLU A 26 7.77 -17.35 8.94
CA GLU A 26 8.75 -18.42 9.20
C GLU A 26 9.78 -18.04 10.28
N ILE A 27 10.11 -16.75 10.43
CA ILE A 27 11.13 -16.34 11.41
C ILE A 27 10.64 -16.43 12.87
N VAL A 28 9.33 -16.27 13.12
CA VAL A 28 8.75 -16.33 14.47
C VAL A 28 9.08 -17.65 15.19
N PRO A 29 8.74 -18.84 14.65
CA PRO A 29 9.07 -20.11 15.31
C PRO A 29 10.59 -20.34 15.38
N MET A 30 11.38 -19.86 14.40
CA MET A 30 12.84 -19.96 14.48
C MET A 30 13.42 -19.23 15.69
N VAL A 31 12.90 -18.03 16.00
CA VAL A 31 13.32 -17.25 17.18
C VAL A 31 12.89 -17.92 18.48
N GLU A 32 11.72 -18.55 18.51
CA GLU A 32 11.26 -19.33 19.68
C GLU A 32 12.16 -20.52 19.99
N GLU A 33 12.55 -21.26 18.95
CA GLU A 33 13.33 -22.49 19.08
C GLU A 33 14.82 -22.23 19.30
N GLN A 34 15.40 -21.27 18.58
CA GLN A 34 16.85 -21.07 18.48
C GLN A 34 17.33 -19.81 19.22
N GLY A 35 16.42 -18.87 19.49
CA GLY A 35 16.74 -17.58 20.08
C GLY A 35 17.26 -16.55 19.08
N VAL A 36 17.08 -15.27 19.42
CA VAL A 36 17.41 -14.10 18.59
C VAL A 36 18.85 -14.13 18.05
N LYS A 37 19.82 -14.49 18.91
CA LYS A 37 21.25 -14.48 18.58
C LYS A 37 21.62 -15.47 17.48
N GLU A 38 21.10 -16.69 17.54
CA GLU A 38 21.43 -17.72 16.55
C GLU A 38 20.70 -17.44 15.23
N VAL A 39 19.45 -16.98 15.28
CA VAL A 39 18.70 -16.54 14.10
C VAL A 39 19.42 -15.39 13.39
N ALA A 40 19.94 -14.40 14.12
CA ALA A 40 20.68 -13.27 13.54
C ALA A 40 21.95 -13.69 12.78
N LYS A 41 22.63 -14.76 13.21
CA LYS A 41 23.77 -15.32 12.46
C LYS A 41 23.30 -15.96 11.16
N ARG A 42 22.23 -16.75 11.24
CA ARG A 42 21.79 -17.63 10.15
C ARG A 42 21.03 -16.89 9.06
N VAL A 43 20.01 -16.13 9.42
CA VAL A 43 19.07 -15.48 8.48
C VAL A 43 19.68 -14.19 7.94
N ASP A 44 19.59 -14.00 6.63
CA ASP A 44 20.10 -12.80 5.95
C ASP A 44 18.97 -11.82 5.60
N VAL A 45 17.79 -12.33 5.23
CA VAL A 45 16.66 -11.50 4.79
C VAL A 45 15.35 -12.08 5.30
N VAL A 46 14.46 -11.20 5.78
CA VAL A 46 13.06 -11.51 6.06
C VAL A 46 12.17 -10.86 5.02
N THR A 47 11.34 -11.62 4.34
CA THR A 47 10.36 -11.08 3.38
C THR A 47 9.02 -10.83 4.03
N THR A 48 8.43 -9.70 3.67
CA THR A 48 7.13 -9.23 4.16
C THR A 48 6.18 -9.01 2.99
N GLY A 49 4.89 -8.91 3.26
CA GLY A 49 3.87 -8.78 2.23
C GLY A 49 2.56 -8.19 2.76
N THR A 50 1.89 -7.43 1.91
CA THR A 50 0.54 -6.94 2.17
C THR A 50 -0.24 -6.85 0.87
N LEU A 51 -1.54 -7.14 0.92
CA LEU A 51 -2.48 -6.85 -0.15
C LEU A 51 -3.75 -6.29 0.47
N GLY A 52 -4.10 -5.06 0.12
CA GLY A 52 -5.25 -4.38 0.70
C GLY A 52 -5.69 -3.20 -0.15
N ALA A 53 -6.79 -2.56 0.25
CA ALA A 53 -7.31 -1.38 -0.42
C ALA A 53 -6.35 -0.19 -0.27
N MET A 54 -5.78 0.26 -1.38
CA MET A 54 -4.82 1.35 -1.46
C MET A 54 -5.40 2.52 -2.26
N CYS A 55 -6.41 3.18 -1.70
CA CYS A 55 -7.18 4.24 -2.37
C CYS A 55 -6.34 5.43 -2.87
N SER A 56 -5.20 5.72 -2.25
CA SER A 56 -4.24 6.75 -2.67
C SER A 56 -3.23 6.22 -3.68
N SER A 57 -3.77 5.61 -4.74
CA SER A 57 -3.02 5.14 -5.90
C SER A 57 -3.46 5.86 -7.16
N GLY A 58 -2.60 5.89 -8.17
CA GLY A 58 -2.92 6.44 -9.49
C GLY A 58 -1.82 6.18 -10.50
N ALA A 59 -2.08 6.52 -11.76
CA ALA A 59 -1.15 6.28 -12.86
C ALA A 59 -0.84 7.59 -13.59
N PHE A 60 0.46 7.84 -13.84
CA PHE A 60 0.88 8.77 -14.87
C PHE A 60 0.92 8.05 -16.21
N LEU A 61 0.28 8.62 -17.22
CA LEU A 61 0.15 8.04 -18.55
C LEU A 61 0.65 9.05 -19.58
N ASN A 62 1.48 8.59 -20.51
CA ASN A 62 1.90 9.36 -21.67
C ASN A 62 1.36 8.71 -22.95
N PHE A 63 0.41 9.38 -23.62
CA PHE A 63 -0.32 8.81 -24.76
C PHE A 63 0.42 8.93 -26.10
N GLY A 64 1.50 9.71 -26.16
CA GLY A 64 2.11 10.11 -27.41
C GLY A 64 1.29 11.14 -28.20
N HIS A 65 1.94 11.80 -29.16
CA HIS A 65 1.25 12.75 -30.05
C HIS A 65 0.59 12.03 -31.21
N GLY A 66 -0.62 12.48 -31.57
CA GLY A 66 -1.19 12.18 -32.87
C GLY A 66 -0.58 13.05 -33.98
N ASP A 67 -1.00 12.79 -35.22
CA ASP A 67 -0.69 13.63 -36.37
C ASP A 67 -2.01 14.17 -36.97
N PRO A 68 -2.30 15.47 -36.85
CA PRO A 68 -1.41 16.50 -36.32
C PRO A 68 -1.37 16.55 -34.78
N PRO A 69 -0.34 17.17 -34.16
CA PRO A 69 -0.10 17.10 -32.72
C PRO A 69 -1.18 17.81 -31.90
N ILE A 70 -1.37 17.34 -30.67
CA ILE A 70 -2.40 17.78 -29.72
C ILE A 70 -1.81 18.16 -28.36
N LYS A 71 -2.41 19.18 -27.71
CA LYS A 71 -2.22 19.49 -26.29
C LYS A 71 -3.51 19.18 -25.53
N MET A 72 -3.55 18.02 -24.90
CA MET A 72 -4.70 17.53 -24.14
C MET A 72 -4.84 18.30 -22.83
N SER A 73 -6.05 18.79 -22.53
CA SER A 73 -6.34 19.56 -21.31
C SER A 73 -7.48 18.97 -20.50
N LYS A 74 -8.50 18.44 -21.19
CA LYS A 74 -9.57 17.64 -20.58
C LYS A 74 -9.48 16.25 -21.17
N ILE A 75 -9.37 15.23 -20.33
CA ILE A 75 -9.04 13.87 -20.73
C ILE A 75 -9.99 12.93 -19.99
N TRP A 76 -10.52 11.94 -20.71
CA TRP A 76 -11.32 10.86 -20.16
C TRP A 76 -10.80 9.52 -20.67
N LEU A 77 -10.80 8.53 -19.80
CA LEU A 77 -10.49 7.13 -20.08
C LEU A 77 -11.70 6.29 -19.66
N ASN A 78 -12.42 5.69 -20.61
CA ASN A 78 -13.70 5.01 -20.35
C ASN A 78 -14.68 5.88 -19.52
N ASP A 79 -14.85 7.15 -19.91
CA ASP A 79 -15.67 8.15 -19.20
C ASP A 79 -15.20 8.47 -17.76
N VAL A 80 -13.98 8.06 -17.36
CA VAL A 80 -13.34 8.47 -16.11
C VAL A 80 -12.44 9.67 -16.37
N PRO A 81 -12.66 10.82 -15.70
CA PRO A 81 -11.77 11.96 -15.82
C PRO A 81 -10.33 11.62 -15.45
N ALA A 82 -9.38 12.08 -16.24
CA ALA A 82 -7.96 12.07 -15.90
C ALA A 82 -7.46 13.52 -15.85
N TYR A 83 -6.63 13.83 -14.85
CA TYR A 83 -6.08 15.16 -14.69
C TYR A 83 -5.07 15.44 -15.80
N GLY A 84 -5.47 16.30 -16.74
CA GLY A 84 -4.56 16.93 -17.70
C GLY A 84 -3.82 18.12 -17.07
N GLY A 85 -3.00 18.81 -17.86
CA GLY A 85 -2.24 19.98 -17.37
C GLY A 85 -0.89 19.63 -16.73
N ILE A 86 -0.47 18.36 -16.79
CA ILE A 86 0.90 17.95 -16.53
C ILE A 86 1.81 18.40 -17.69
N ALA A 87 1.47 17.99 -18.91
CA ALA A 87 2.13 18.40 -20.15
C ALA A 87 1.17 18.18 -21.34
N ALA A 88 1.69 18.04 -22.57
CA ALA A 88 0.85 18.06 -23.77
C ALA A 88 0.04 16.78 -23.99
N VAL A 89 0.58 15.61 -23.66
CA VAL A 89 -0.07 14.29 -23.87
C VAL A 89 0.07 13.41 -22.63
N ASP A 90 0.19 14.05 -21.47
CA ASP A 90 0.39 13.44 -20.17
C ASP A 90 -0.84 13.64 -19.30
N ALA A 91 -1.23 12.60 -18.58
CA ALA A 91 -2.33 12.65 -17.61
C ALA A 91 -1.99 11.92 -16.32
N TYR A 92 -2.61 12.36 -15.23
CA TYR A 92 -2.67 11.60 -13.98
C TYR A 92 -4.09 11.07 -13.75
N LEU A 93 -4.22 9.74 -13.65
CA LEU A 93 -5.48 9.06 -13.37
C LEU A 93 -5.49 8.57 -11.93
N GLY A 94 -6.34 9.16 -11.09
CA GLY A 94 -6.52 8.72 -9.70
C GLY A 94 -7.38 7.46 -9.62
N ALA A 95 -6.97 6.47 -8.82
CA ALA A 95 -7.70 5.19 -8.70
C ALA A 95 -9.12 5.33 -8.14
N THR A 96 -9.37 6.38 -7.35
CA THR A 96 -10.68 6.68 -6.74
C THR A 96 -11.56 7.60 -7.58
N GLU A 97 -11.06 8.10 -8.71
CA GLU A 97 -11.84 8.97 -9.60
C GLU A 97 -13.00 8.17 -10.20
N GLY A 98 -14.21 8.71 -10.12
CA GLY A 98 -15.42 8.04 -10.56
C GLY A 98 -15.68 8.21 -12.05
N SER A 99 -16.34 7.24 -12.67
CA SER A 99 -16.86 7.41 -14.03
C SER A 99 -18.00 8.42 -14.04
N GLU A 100 -17.97 9.38 -14.97
CA GLU A 100 -19.09 10.31 -15.20
C GLU A 100 -20.36 9.59 -15.68
N ARG A 101 -20.19 8.40 -16.28
CA ARG A 101 -21.30 7.61 -16.83
C ARG A 101 -21.78 6.53 -15.87
N ASN A 102 -20.86 5.77 -15.27
CA ASN A 102 -21.18 4.60 -14.45
C ASN A 102 -21.14 4.88 -12.94
N GLY A 103 -20.86 6.13 -12.54
CA GLY A 103 -20.83 6.56 -11.15
C GLY A 103 -19.80 5.79 -10.32
N ALA A 104 -20.17 5.46 -9.07
CA ALA A 104 -19.29 4.81 -8.11
C ALA A 104 -18.95 3.34 -8.43
N MET A 105 -19.58 2.73 -9.43
CA MET A 105 -19.39 1.32 -9.79
C MET A 105 -18.23 1.07 -10.77
N TYR A 106 -17.68 2.14 -11.36
CA TYR A 106 -16.52 2.09 -12.24
C TYR A 106 -15.71 3.37 -12.05
N GLY A 107 -14.39 3.28 -12.12
CA GLY A 107 -13.52 4.43 -11.85
C GLY A 107 -12.08 4.18 -12.27
N GLY A 108 -11.18 5.07 -11.87
CA GLY A 108 -9.78 5.01 -12.31
C GLY A 108 -9.09 3.68 -11.99
N ALA A 109 -9.41 3.05 -10.85
CA ALA A 109 -8.91 1.72 -10.52
C ALA A 109 -9.26 0.66 -11.59
N HIS A 110 -10.47 0.73 -12.15
CA HIS A 110 -10.94 -0.20 -13.18
C HIS A 110 -10.27 0.06 -14.52
N VAL A 111 -10.05 1.33 -14.87
CA VAL A 111 -9.26 1.68 -16.06
C VAL A 111 -7.82 1.18 -15.94
N ILE A 112 -7.19 1.35 -14.76
CA ILE A 112 -5.84 0.84 -14.50
C ILE A 112 -5.81 -0.68 -14.61
N GLU A 113 -6.77 -1.39 -13.99
CA GLU A 113 -6.89 -2.85 -14.10
C GLU A 113 -7.14 -3.30 -15.55
N ASP A 114 -7.99 -2.60 -16.30
CA ASP A 114 -8.29 -2.90 -17.69
C ASP A 114 -7.03 -2.75 -18.57
N LEU A 115 -6.23 -1.69 -18.38
CA LEU A 115 -4.96 -1.51 -19.08
C LEU A 115 -3.97 -2.64 -18.74
N VAL A 116 -3.77 -2.95 -17.46
CA VAL A 116 -2.91 -4.07 -17.00
C VAL A 116 -3.39 -5.41 -17.55
N GLY A 117 -4.69 -5.58 -17.72
CA GLY A 117 -5.30 -6.76 -18.34
C GLY A 117 -5.22 -6.79 -19.87
N GLY A 118 -4.53 -5.84 -20.51
CA GLY A 118 -4.39 -5.75 -21.97
C GLY A 118 -5.68 -5.36 -22.71
N LYS A 119 -6.66 -4.77 -22.01
CA LYS A 119 -7.90 -4.33 -22.63
C LYS A 119 -7.74 -2.95 -23.26
N LYS A 120 -8.55 -2.72 -24.29
CA LYS A 120 -8.70 -1.40 -24.90
C LYS A 120 -9.51 -0.47 -24.02
N VAL A 121 -9.01 0.74 -23.84
CA VAL A 121 -9.62 1.84 -23.10
C VAL A 121 -9.94 2.97 -24.07
N HIS A 122 -11.17 3.48 -24.00
CA HIS A 122 -11.60 4.62 -24.81
C HIS A 122 -10.96 5.90 -24.27
N LEU A 123 -10.08 6.51 -25.07
CA LEU A 123 -9.48 7.80 -24.83
C LEU A 123 -10.30 8.87 -25.55
N ARG A 124 -10.82 9.82 -24.78
CA ARG A 124 -11.39 11.06 -25.29
C ARG A 124 -10.64 12.22 -24.68
N ALA A 125 -10.10 13.12 -25.50
CA ALA A 125 -9.44 14.31 -24.98
C ALA A 125 -9.67 15.54 -25.84
N TYR A 126 -9.72 16.70 -25.20
CA TYR A 126 -9.88 18.00 -25.85
C TYR A 126 -8.85 19.01 -25.34
N GLY A 127 -8.47 19.93 -26.22
CA GLY A 127 -7.43 20.91 -25.99
C GLY A 127 -7.66 22.23 -26.69
N LYS A 128 -6.96 23.26 -26.23
CA LYS A 128 -6.84 24.52 -26.98
C LYS A 128 -5.83 24.33 -28.10
N THR A 129 -6.15 24.83 -29.29
CA THR A 129 -5.18 24.86 -30.40
C THR A 129 -4.13 25.93 -30.21
N THR A 130 -2.91 25.62 -30.62
CA THR A 130 -1.81 26.57 -30.78
C THR A 130 -1.08 26.26 -32.09
N ASP A 131 -0.11 27.10 -32.47
CA ASP A 131 0.71 26.85 -33.66
C ASP A 131 1.49 25.51 -33.57
N CYS A 132 1.84 25.08 -32.36
CA CYS A 132 2.49 23.78 -32.11
C CYS A 132 1.52 22.61 -32.00
N TYR A 133 0.23 22.87 -31.72
CA TYR A 133 -0.78 21.86 -31.44
C TYR A 133 -2.08 22.21 -32.17
N PRO A 134 -2.16 21.99 -33.50
CA PRO A 134 -3.32 22.38 -34.29
C PRO A 134 -4.52 21.43 -34.10
N ASN A 135 -4.30 20.22 -33.57
CA ASN A 135 -5.39 19.29 -33.30
C ASN A 135 -6.20 19.71 -32.05
N LYS A 136 -7.52 19.73 -32.18
CA LYS A 136 -8.47 20.13 -31.12
C LYS A 136 -8.87 19.00 -30.19
N GLY A 137 -8.79 17.76 -30.65
CA GLY A 137 -9.28 16.63 -29.87
C GLY A 137 -8.90 15.28 -30.47
N VAL A 138 -8.94 14.27 -29.62
CA VAL A 138 -8.80 12.86 -29.99
C VAL A 138 -9.96 12.08 -29.39
N ASP A 139 -10.44 11.11 -30.14
CA ASP A 139 -11.49 10.18 -29.74
C ASP A 139 -11.15 8.83 -30.38
N GLY A 140 -10.78 7.85 -29.56
CA GLY A 140 -10.27 6.57 -30.04
C GLY A 140 -9.99 5.60 -28.90
N TYR A 141 -9.35 4.48 -29.22
CA TYR A 141 -9.00 3.46 -28.24
C TYR A 141 -7.49 3.33 -28.12
N ILE A 142 -7.03 3.21 -26.88
CA ILE A 142 -5.64 2.91 -26.52
C ILE A 142 -5.60 1.60 -25.74
N ASP A 143 -4.44 0.99 -25.67
CA ASP A 143 -4.09 -0.07 -24.74
C ASP A 143 -2.69 0.23 -24.14
N LEU A 144 -2.27 -0.59 -23.19
CA LEU A 144 -1.02 -0.40 -22.45
C LEU A 144 0.23 -0.48 -23.36
N GLU A 145 0.14 -1.25 -24.46
CA GLU A 145 1.23 -1.37 -25.45
C GLU A 145 1.32 -0.13 -26.35
N SER A 146 0.18 0.48 -26.71
CA SER A 146 0.10 1.63 -27.62
C SER A 146 0.59 2.95 -27.02
N ILE A 147 0.71 3.03 -25.69
CA ILE A 147 1.15 4.25 -24.99
C ILE A 147 2.65 4.19 -24.66
N ASN A 148 3.28 5.36 -24.65
CA ASN A 148 4.71 5.47 -24.40
C ASN A 148 5.06 4.98 -23.00
N GLU A 149 4.38 5.54 -21.99
CA GLU A 149 4.71 5.31 -20.58
C GLU A 149 3.45 5.15 -19.73
N ALA A 150 3.55 4.26 -18.75
CA ALA A 150 2.53 4.04 -17.74
C ALA A 150 3.18 3.78 -16.38
N ILE A 151 3.17 4.78 -15.51
CA ILE A 151 3.86 4.74 -14.22
C ILE A 151 2.81 4.70 -13.13
N LEU A 152 2.77 3.63 -12.34
CA LEU A 152 1.99 3.61 -11.11
C LEU A 152 2.70 4.49 -10.08
N PHE A 153 2.03 5.56 -9.66
CA PHE A 153 2.53 6.44 -8.60
C PHE A 153 1.50 6.58 -7.49
N ASN A 154 1.89 6.07 -6.32
CA ASN A 154 1.03 6.01 -5.16
C ASN A 154 1.58 6.98 -4.12
N PRO A 155 0.98 8.17 -3.94
CA PRO A 155 1.49 9.15 -3.00
C PRO A 155 1.40 8.71 -1.53
N ARG A 156 0.65 7.66 -1.19
CA ARG A 156 0.47 7.18 0.19
C ARG A 156 -0.10 5.77 0.26
N ASN A 157 0.73 4.77 0.50
CA ASN A 157 0.35 3.37 0.69
C ASN A 157 1.07 2.79 1.92
N VAL A 158 0.90 1.48 2.18
CA VAL A 158 1.60 0.71 3.21
C VAL A 158 1.61 1.46 4.54
N TYR A 159 0.44 1.69 5.10
CA TYR A 159 0.34 2.22 6.46
C TYR A 159 1.04 1.26 7.43
N GLN A 160 1.86 1.83 8.31
CA GLN A 160 2.61 1.06 9.30
C GLN A 160 1.68 0.32 10.25
N ASN A 161 0.70 1.04 10.80
CA ASN A 161 -0.45 0.42 11.43
C ASN A 161 -1.68 1.26 11.05
N TYR A 162 -2.87 0.76 11.37
CA TYR A 162 -4.13 1.39 11.00
C TYR A 162 -5.18 1.15 12.08
N THR A 163 -6.30 1.88 12.03
CA THR A 163 -7.41 1.69 12.98
C THR A 163 -8.28 0.51 12.59
N ALA A 164 -8.82 -0.21 13.59
CA ALA A 164 -10.05 -0.96 13.41
C ALA A 164 -11.26 -0.01 13.49
N ALA A 165 -12.35 -0.33 12.80
CA ALA A 165 -13.53 0.52 12.68
C ALA A 165 -14.79 -0.21 13.15
N THR A 166 -15.64 0.48 13.90
CA THR A 166 -16.98 0.03 14.29
C THR A 166 -17.98 1.19 14.24
N ASN A 167 -19.24 0.94 14.61
CA ASN A 167 -20.31 1.91 14.48
C ASN A 167 -21.34 1.78 15.62
N SER A 168 -21.34 2.75 16.53
CA SER A 168 -22.31 2.85 17.63
C SER A 168 -23.69 3.35 17.21
N SER A 169 -23.81 3.95 16.02
CA SER A 169 -25.03 4.63 15.58
C SER A 169 -26.16 3.65 15.25
N GLY A 170 -27.38 4.18 15.09
CA GLY A 170 -28.57 3.39 14.75
C GLY A 170 -28.71 3.01 13.27
N LYS A 171 -27.78 3.40 12.40
CA LYS A 171 -27.83 3.16 10.95
C LYS A 171 -26.54 2.51 10.44
N THR A 172 -26.62 1.73 9.36
CA THR A 172 -25.44 1.22 8.66
C THR A 172 -24.65 2.40 8.07
N LEU A 173 -23.33 2.35 8.22
CA LEU A 173 -22.40 3.30 7.59
C LEU A 173 -21.66 2.60 6.45
N HIS A 174 -21.54 3.29 5.32
CA HIS A 174 -20.76 2.84 4.17
C HIS A 174 -19.49 3.69 4.08
N THR A 175 -18.33 3.06 4.19
CA THR A 175 -17.05 3.76 4.40
C THR A 175 -15.92 3.10 3.60
N TYR A 176 -14.73 3.72 3.60
CA TYR A 176 -13.51 3.04 3.12
C TYR A 176 -13.14 1.81 3.96
N MET A 177 -13.73 1.66 5.14
CA MET A 177 -13.59 0.47 5.99
C MET A 177 -14.69 -0.57 5.69
N GLY A 178 -15.35 -0.48 4.54
CA GLY A 178 -16.51 -1.30 4.21
C GLY A 178 -17.78 -0.86 4.94
N SER A 179 -18.75 -1.77 5.01
CA SER A 179 -20.03 -1.56 5.70
C SER A 179 -19.89 -1.80 7.21
N LEU A 180 -20.19 -0.78 8.00
CA LEU A 180 -20.20 -0.86 9.47
C LEU A 180 -21.65 -0.90 9.96
N LEU A 181 -22.03 -2.02 10.56
CA LEU A 181 -23.38 -2.32 11.02
C LEU A 181 -23.72 -1.53 12.28
N PRO A 182 -25.00 -1.14 12.46
CA PRO A 182 -25.43 -0.32 13.58
C PRO A 182 -25.20 -1.01 14.94
N LYS A 183 -25.10 -0.20 16.00
CA LYS A 183 -25.03 -0.65 17.40
C LYS A 183 -23.90 -1.67 17.67
N PHE A 184 -22.72 -1.43 17.11
CA PHE A 184 -21.56 -2.31 17.19
C PHE A 184 -21.78 -3.69 16.56
N GLY A 185 -22.54 -3.75 15.46
CA GLY A 185 -22.86 -5.02 14.82
C GLY A 185 -21.69 -5.73 14.15
N ASN A 186 -20.59 -5.01 13.87
CA ASN A 186 -19.32 -5.58 13.41
C ASN A 186 -18.13 -4.64 13.68
N ALA A 187 -16.94 -5.18 13.47
CA ALA A 187 -15.71 -4.43 13.38
C ALA A 187 -14.94 -4.82 12.10
N THR A 188 -14.36 -3.85 11.40
CA THR A 188 -13.50 -4.12 10.24
C THR A 188 -12.11 -3.57 10.47
N TYR A 189 -11.10 -4.20 9.87
CA TYR A 189 -9.71 -3.80 10.04
C TYR A 189 -8.91 -4.03 8.76
N SER A 190 -7.75 -3.38 8.63
CA SER A 190 -6.86 -3.54 7.47
C SER A 190 -5.41 -3.61 7.92
N THR A 191 -4.82 -4.80 7.77
CA THR A 191 -3.39 -5.07 7.87
C THR A 191 -3.13 -6.54 7.50
N SER A 192 -1.91 -6.88 7.12
CA SER A 192 -1.44 -8.27 7.12
C SER A 192 -0.85 -8.71 8.47
N GLY A 193 -0.80 -7.82 9.46
CA GLY A 193 -0.36 -8.11 10.82
C GLY A 193 1.14 -8.39 10.85
N LEU A 194 1.56 -9.54 11.38
CA LEU A 194 2.95 -9.98 11.40
C LEU A 194 3.64 -9.97 10.01
N LEU A 195 2.90 -10.07 8.90
CA LEU A 195 3.46 -9.97 7.55
C LEU A 195 3.63 -8.53 7.04
N SER A 196 3.15 -7.52 7.77
CA SER A 196 3.15 -6.13 7.30
C SER A 196 4.56 -5.55 7.26
N PRO A 197 4.99 -4.95 6.12
CA PRO A 197 6.36 -4.46 5.97
C PRO A 197 6.84 -3.50 7.06
N LEU A 198 6.12 -2.40 7.28
CA LEU A 198 6.53 -1.36 8.22
C LEU A 198 6.34 -1.75 9.70
N LEU A 199 5.56 -2.81 10.00
CA LEU A 199 5.49 -3.35 11.37
C LEU A 199 6.76 -4.13 11.72
N ASN A 200 7.41 -4.72 10.72
CA ASN A 200 8.66 -5.46 10.88
C ASN A 200 9.92 -4.56 10.79
N ASP A 201 9.74 -3.27 10.46
CA ASP A 201 10.78 -2.23 10.56
C ASP A 201 10.19 -0.99 11.26
N PRO A 202 9.86 -1.10 12.56
CA PRO A 202 9.05 -0.12 13.28
C PRO A 202 9.71 1.27 13.35
N GLU A 203 11.03 1.32 13.27
CA GLU A 203 11.86 2.54 13.37
C GLU A 203 12.45 2.98 12.02
N TYR A 204 12.02 2.38 10.91
CA TYR A 204 12.48 2.71 9.55
C TYR A 204 14.00 2.59 9.37
N ARG A 205 14.60 1.56 9.97
CA ARG A 205 16.05 1.33 9.95
C ARG A 205 16.55 0.90 8.56
N THR A 206 15.71 0.16 7.83
CA THR A 206 16.04 -0.48 6.54
C THR A 206 15.16 -0.01 5.40
N ILE A 207 13.94 0.45 5.69
CA ILE A 207 12.97 0.96 4.72
C ILE A 207 13.09 2.48 4.66
N GLY A 208 13.41 3.01 3.48
CA GLY A 208 13.56 4.43 3.20
C GLY A 208 13.47 4.74 1.71
N ILE A 209 13.85 5.95 1.32
CA ILE A 209 13.80 6.38 -0.08
C ILE A 209 14.78 5.53 -0.90
N GLY A 210 14.32 5.01 -2.03
CA GLY A 210 15.09 4.13 -2.91
C GLY A 210 15.17 2.67 -2.46
N THR A 211 14.50 2.27 -1.37
CA THR A 211 14.38 0.85 -1.01
C THR A 211 13.65 0.10 -2.14
N PRO A 212 14.20 -1.00 -2.66
CA PRO A 212 13.57 -1.80 -3.70
C PRO A 212 12.44 -2.63 -3.09
N ILE A 213 11.32 -2.73 -3.81
CA ILE A 213 10.13 -3.43 -3.35
C ILE A 213 9.55 -4.32 -4.44
N PHE A 214 8.75 -5.29 -4.03
CA PHE A 214 7.74 -5.92 -4.86
C PHE A 214 6.49 -5.02 -4.86
N ILE A 215 5.96 -4.67 -6.03
CA ILE A 215 4.70 -3.92 -6.16
C ILE A 215 3.94 -4.41 -7.38
N GLY A 216 2.70 -4.86 -7.20
CA GLY A 216 1.85 -5.28 -8.33
C GLY A 216 2.43 -6.41 -9.19
N GLY A 217 3.29 -7.27 -8.66
CA GLY A 217 3.94 -8.34 -9.43
C GLY A 217 5.28 -7.96 -10.08
N THR A 218 5.80 -6.76 -9.82
CA THR A 218 7.06 -6.27 -10.41
C THR A 218 7.99 -5.67 -9.37
N ARG A 219 9.21 -5.37 -9.78
CA ARG A 219 10.14 -4.56 -9.00
C ARG A 219 9.74 -3.08 -9.10
N GLY A 220 9.64 -2.43 -7.96
CA GLY A 220 9.46 -0.98 -7.84
C GLY A 220 10.30 -0.41 -6.71
N TYR A 221 9.98 0.82 -6.30
CA TYR A 221 10.75 1.52 -5.27
C TYR A 221 9.87 2.35 -4.33
N VAL A 222 10.37 2.55 -3.11
CA VAL A 222 9.91 3.62 -2.24
C VAL A 222 10.39 4.96 -2.80
N ALA A 223 9.46 5.76 -3.32
CA ALA A 223 9.75 7.08 -3.87
C ALA A 223 9.89 8.15 -2.78
N TRP A 224 9.14 8.04 -1.68
CA TRP A 224 9.09 9.01 -0.58
C TRP A 224 8.38 8.43 0.66
N TYR A 225 8.23 9.21 1.74
CA TYR A 225 7.57 8.78 2.99
C TYR A 225 6.03 8.79 2.96
N GLY A 226 5.38 9.30 1.93
CA GLY A 226 3.92 9.34 1.85
C GLY A 226 3.27 10.59 2.42
N THR A 227 2.17 11.04 1.80
CA THR A 227 1.54 12.34 2.10
C THR A 227 0.89 12.43 3.49
N GLN A 228 0.73 11.32 4.21
CA GLN A 228 0.23 11.29 5.59
C GLN A 228 1.17 10.52 6.53
N HIS A 229 2.47 10.57 6.26
CA HIS A 229 3.45 9.94 7.14
C HIS A 229 3.40 10.55 8.55
N ASN A 230 3.13 9.69 9.54
CA ASN A 230 3.11 10.07 10.94
C ASN A 230 4.04 9.16 11.74
N SER A 231 5.29 9.58 11.93
CA SER A 231 6.28 8.81 12.67
C SER A 231 6.21 9.03 14.19
N SER A 232 5.49 10.06 14.62
CA SER A 232 5.29 10.45 16.02
C SER A 232 4.01 9.90 16.66
N ALA A 233 3.42 8.84 16.09
CA ALA A 233 2.27 8.15 16.70
C ALA A 233 2.68 7.42 17.99
N ASP A 234 1.71 7.22 18.90
CA ASP A 234 1.93 6.45 20.13
C ASP A 234 2.37 5.02 19.82
N ARG A 235 3.37 4.52 20.55
CA ARG A 235 4.01 3.20 20.35
C ARG A 235 3.92 2.35 21.60
N GLY A 236 3.83 1.04 21.41
CA GLY A 236 3.93 0.06 22.48
C GLY A 236 5.38 -0.18 22.93
N GLU A 237 5.57 -1.05 23.90
CA GLU A 237 6.90 -1.40 24.44
C GLU A 237 7.84 -2.03 23.40
N ASN A 238 7.28 -2.67 22.37
CA ASN A 238 8.02 -3.25 21.24
C ASN A 238 8.33 -2.23 20.12
N GLY A 239 8.06 -0.94 20.34
CA GLY A 239 8.30 0.13 19.34
C GLY A 239 7.26 0.20 18.22
N VAL A 240 6.34 -0.76 18.15
CA VAL A 240 5.28 -0.80 17.13
C VAL A 240 4.22 0.27 17.44
N PRO A 241 3.77 1.08 16.46
CA PRO A 241 2.72 2.07 16.69
C PRO A 241 1.39 1.40 17.01
N MET A 242 0.59 2.00 17.88
CA MET A 242 -0.71 1.48 18.33
C MET A 242 -1.92 2.07 17.55
N GLY A 243 -1.66 2.62 16.36
CA GLY A 243 -2.66 3.27 15.51
C GLY A 243 -2.03 3.78 14.20
N PRO A 244 -2.75 4.59 13.39
CA PRO A 244 -2.24 5.12 12.14
C PRO A 244 -0.91 5.87 12.31
N ALA A 245 0.11 5.41 11.59
CA ALA A 245 1.48 5.91 11.71
C ALA A 245 2.12 6.14 10.33
N GLY A 246 3.39 5.77 10.14
CA GLY A 246 4.13 5.96 8.90
C GLY A 246 3.41 5.39 7.68
N THR A 247 3.64 6.02 6.53
CA THR A 247 3.20 5.53 5.20
C THR A 247 4.40 5.47 4.27
N LEU A 248 4.19 5.07 3.01
CA LEU A 248 5.18 5.15 1.94
C LEU A 248 4.55 5.76 0.68
N SER A 249 5.31 6.57 -0.06
CA SER A 249 5.01 6.82 -1.47
C SER A 249 5.72 5.77 -2.31
N LEU A 250 5.02 5.15 -3.25
CA LEU A 250 5.54 4.04 -4.05
C LEU A 250 5.51 4.40 -5.53
N ILE A 251 6.50 3.91 -6.27
CA ILE A 251 6.57 4.02 -7.73
C ILE A 251 6.86 2.64 -8.33
N GLY A 252 6.23 2.34 -9.46
CA GLY A 252 6.47 1.10 -10.21
C GLY A 252 6.05 1.25 -11.67
N ASP A 253 6.60 0.39 -12.52
CA ASP A 253 6.24 0.29 -13.92
C ASP A 253 4.92 -0.46 -14.05
N LEU A 254 3.87 0.23 -14.50
CA LEU A 254 2.54 -0.36 -14.66
C LEU A 254 2.48 -1.30 -15.87
N LYS A 255 3.35 -1.12 -16.88
CA LYS A 255 3.37 -1.93 -18.11
C LYS A 255 3.72 -3.39 -17.84
N GLU A 256 4.52 -3.63 -16.81
CA GLU A 256 4.99 -4.96 -16.41
C GLU A 256 4.11 -5.60 -15.30
N MET A 257 3.15 -4.86 -14.74
CA MET A 257 2.37 -5.34 -13.59
C MET A 257 1.44 -6.50 -13.94
N ASN A 258 1.14 -7.32 -12.93
CA ASN A 258 0.25 -8.45 -13.02
C ASN A 258 -1.04 -8.17 -12.25
N GLY A 259 -2.17 -8.40 -12.91
CA GLY A 259 -3.49 -8.27 -12.31
C GLY A 259 -3.68 -9.14 -11.04
N GLU A 260 -2.98 -10.26 -10.87
CA GLU A 260 -3.06 -11.08 -9.65
C GLU A 260 -2.72 -10.33 -8.35
N TYR A 261 -1.99 -9.23 -8.47
CA TYR A 261 -1.56 -8.35 -7.39
C TYR A 261 -2.11 -6.92 -7.53
N LEU A 262 -2.90 -6.64 -8.55
CA LEU A 262 -3.52 -5.36 -8.81
C LEU A 262 -4.96 -5.58 -9.30
N ARG A 263 -5.94 -5.29 -8.44
CA ARG A 263 -7.36 -5.49 -8.74
C ARG A 263 -8.20 -4.26 -8.44
N ALA A 264 -9.14 -3.93 -9.32
CA ALA A 264 -10.13 -2.92 -9.00
C ALA A 264 -11.18 -3.49 -8.03
N ALA A 265 -11.73 -2.63 -7.18
CA ALA A 265 -12.83 -2.97 -6.30
C ALA A 265 -13.75 -1.77 -6.09
N VAL A 266 -14.96 -2.05 -5.63
CA VAL A 266 -15.93 -1.03 -5.25
C VAL A 266 -16.40 -1.29 -3.84
N PHE A 267 -16.21 -0.32 -2.95
CA PHE A 267 -16.88 -0.34 -1.66
C PHE A 267 -18.29 0.23 -1.83
N HIS A 268 -19.29 -0.60 -1.50
CA HIS A 268 -20.70 -0.26 -1.68
C HIS A 268 -21.04 1.08 -1.02
N ASN A 269 -21.64 2.00 -1.78
CA ASN A 269 -21.98 3.37 -1.38
C ASN A 269 -20.81 4.22 -0.85
N TYR A 270 -19.56 3.83 -1.12
CA TYR A 270 -18.36 4.62 -0.83
C TYR A 270 -17.62 5.01 -2.11
N GLY A 271 -17.31 4.06 -2.98
CA GLY A 271 -16.66 4.35 -4.26
C GLY A 271 -15.65 3.30 -4.73
N PRO A 272 -15.05 3.53 -5.91
CA PRO A 272 -14.00 2.69 -6.45
C PRO A 272 -12.71 2.80 -5.63
N THR A 273 -11.96 1.72 -5.58
CA THR A 273 -10.62 1.64 -4.98
C THR A 273 -9.82 0.58 -5.73
N ILE A 274 -8.50 0.55 -5.49
CA ILE A 274 -7.62 -0.48 -6.00
C ILE A 274 -7.09 -1.32 -4.84
N PHE A 275 -7.06 -2.64 -5.02
CA PHE A 275 -6.29 -3.55 -4.19
C PHE A 275 -4.93 -3.75 -4.83
N LEU A 276 -3.88 -3.51 -4.06
CA LEU A 276 -2.51 -3.59 -4.55
C LEU A 276 -1.67 -4.44 -3.59
N GLY A 277 -0.90 -5.36 -4.17
CA GLY A 277 0.10 -6.16 -3.49
C GLY A 277 1.42 -5.43 -3.38
N VAL A 278 2.00 -5.37 -2.18
CA VAL A 278 3.33 -4.81 -1.92
C VAL A 278 4.10 -5.74 -0.99
N GLY A 279 5.34 -6.05 -1.33
CA GLY A 279 6.28 -6.80 -0.50
C GLY A 279 7.58 -6.03 -0.34
N ILE A 280 8.16 -6.07 0.86
CA ILE A 280 9.44 -5.39 1.13
C ILE A 280 10.37 -6.37 1.84
N PRO A 281 11.59 -6.58 1.33
CA PRO A 281 12.58 -7.39 2.02
C PRO A 281 13.25 -6.57 3.13
N ILE A 282 13.41 -7.19 4.29
CA ILE A 282 14.03 -6.60 5.46
C ILE A 282 15.37 -7.32 5.69
N PRO A 283 16.51 -6.66 5.40
CA PRO A 283 17.82 -7.24 5.67
C PRO A 283 18.04 -7.38 7.18
N ILE A 284 18.50 -8.55 7.62
CA ILE A 284 18.84 -8.80 9.00
C ILE A 284 20.26 -8.30 9.25
N LEU A 285 20.36 -7.04 9.64
CA LEU A 285 21.65 -6.38 9.89
C LEU A 285 22.21 -6.73 11.28
N ASP A 286 21.35 -6.99 12.26
CA ASP A 286 21.74 -7.31 13.63
C ASP A 286 20.64 -8.04 14.41
N GLU A 287 20.91 -8.35 15.69
CA GLU A 287 19.96 -8.98 16.62
C GLU A 287 18.69 -8.16 16.84
N GLU A 288 18.75 -6.82 16.69
CA GLU A 288 17.58 -5.97 16.88
C GLU A 288 16.64 -6.05 15.67
N MET A 289 17.17 -6.14 14.45
CA MET A 289 16.35 -6.43 13.27
C MET A 289 15.62 -7.77 13.38
N VAL A 290 16.24 -8.80 13.99
CA VAL A 290 15.55 -10.08 14.27
C VAL A 290 14.40 -9.89 15.25
N LYS A 291 14.55 -9.07 16.29
CA LYS A 291 13.46 -8.77 17.23
C LYS A 291 12.29 -8.11 16.51
N TYR A 292 12.56 -7.08 15.71
CA TYR A 292 11.53 -6.36 14.95
C TYR A 292 10.80 -7.25 13.95
N THR A 293 11.54 -8.11 13.25
CA THR A 293 10.97 -9.03 12.25
C THR A 293 10.26 -10.25 12.84
N SER A 294 10.35 -10.45 14.16
CA SER A 294 9.71 -11.56 14.89
C SER A 294 8.45 -11.15 15.66
N VAL A 295 7.89 -9.97 15.32
CA VAL A 295 6.66 -9.46 15.93
C VAL A 295 5.47 -10.39 15.65
N ARG A 296 4.58 -10.54 16.64
CA ARG A 296 3.40 -11.40 16.55
C ARG A 296 2.13 -10.58 16.57
N ASP A 297 1.07 -11.12 15.99
CA ASP A 297 -0.23 -10.45 15.93
C ASP A 297 -0.77 -10.06 17.32
N ARG A 298 -0.52 -10.88 18.35
CA ARG A 298 -0.91 -10.60 19.74
C ARG A 298 -0.18 -9.40 20.38
N ASP A 299 0.99 -9.06 19.82
CA ASP A 299 1.85 -7.97 20.30
C ASP A 299 1.66 -6.70 19.45
N ILE A 300 0.78 -6.73 18.45
CA ILE A 300 0.48 -5.60 17.57
C ILE A 300 -0.92 -5.09 17.91
N TYR A 301 -0.97 -4.00 18.68
CA TYR A 301 -2.22 -3.38 19.11
C TYR A 301 -2.71 -2.32 18.14
N THR A 302 -4.03 -2.09 18.13
CA THR A 302 -4.67 -0.97 17.45
C THR A 302 -5.85 -0.42 18.28
N SER A 303 -6.44 0.67 17.81
CA SER A 303 -7.67 1.26 18.33
C SER A 303 -8.87 0.81 17.52
N LEU A 304 -9.89 0.29 18.21
CA LEU A 304 -11.24 0.16 17.66
C LEU A 304 -11.92 1.53 17.72
N VAL A 305 -12.04 2.19 16.58
CA VAL A 305 -12.57 3.55 16.46
C VAL A 305 -14.04 3.51 16.05
N ASP A 306 -14.87 4.29 16.74
CA ASP A 306 -16.30 4.39 16.44
C ASP A 306 -16.58 5.46 15.36
N PHE A 307 -16.96 5.00 14.17
CA PHE A 307 -17.35 5.83 13.03
C PHE A 307 -18.77 6.37 13.12
N GLY A 308 -19.57 5.89 14.09
CA GLY A 308 -20.88 6.46 14.44
C GLY A 308 -20.78 7.94 14.83
N VAL A 309 -19.64 8.36 15.37
CA VAL A 309 -19.33 9.76 15.63
C VAL A 309 -18.70 10.41 14.39
N GLN A 310 -19.48 11.23 13.68
CA GLN A 310 -19.07 11.92 12.45
C GLN A 310 -18.19 13.16 12.73
N ARG A 311 -17.10 12.96 13.47
CA ARG A 311 -16.06 13.98 13.74
C ARG A 311 -14.70 13.45 13.28
N ARG A 312 -13.75 14.35 13.06
CA ARG A 312 -12.36 13.97 12.74
C ARG A 312 -11.73 13.19 13.89
N SER A 313 -11.89 13.70 15.11
CA SER A 313 -11.52 12.99 16.33
C SER A 313 -12.69 12.11 16.75
N ARG A 314 -12.53 10.80 16.57
CA ARG A 314 -13.54 9.79 16.91
C ARG A 314 -13.18 9.11 18.23
N PRO A 315 -14.15 8.69 19.05
CA PRO A 315 -13.85 7.97 20.28
C PRO A 315 -13.29 6.58 19.97
N ILE A 316 -12.42 6.12 20.88
CA ILE A 316 -11.88 4.76 20.88
C ILE A 316 -12.83 3.92 21.75
N ALA A 317 -13.47 2.92 21.14
CA ALA A 317 -14.35 1.99 21.84
C ALA A 317 -13.54 0.94 22.63
N ALA A 318 -12.42 0.48 22.08
CA ALA A 318 -11.53 -0.47 22.74
C ALA A 318 -10.11 -0.43 22.15
N ARG A 319 -9.16 -0.99 22.90
CA ARG A 319 -7.86 -1.41 22.38
C ARG A 319 -7.91 -2.92 22.13
N VAL A 320 -7.49 -3.35 20.96
CA VAL A 320 -7.49 -4.75 20.53
C VAL A 320 -6.17 -5.06 19.83
N ASN A 321 -5.76 -6.31 19.80
CA ASN A 321 -4.61 -6.77 19.01
C ASN A 321 -5.05 -7.54 17.75
N TYR A 322 -4.10 -7.79 16.84
CA TYR A 322 -4.44 -8.44 15.58
C TYR A 322 -4.68 -9.95 15.70
N GLU A 323 -4.28 -10.61 16.79
CA GLU A 323 -4.62 -12.02 17.05
C GLU A 323 -6.12 -12.13 17.35
N GLU A 324 -6.63 -11.26 18.23
CA GLU A 324 -8.06 -11.15 18.52
C GLU A 324 -8.85 -10.81 17.25
N LEU A 325 -8.42 -9.80 16.48
CA LEU A 325 -9.09 -9.42 15.24
C LEU A 325 -9.11 -10.55 14.21
N LYS A 326 -8.02 -11.32 14.09
CA LYS A 326 -7.92 -12.47 13.17
C LYS A 326 -8.71 -13.70 13.63
N SER A 327 -9.08 -13.78 14.92
CA SER A 327 -9.93 -14.87 15.44
C SER A 327 -11.35 -14.87 14.86
N GLY A 328 -11.80 -13.73 14.30
CA GLY A 328 -13.13 -13.54 13.74
C GLY A 328 -14.13 -12.87 14.69
N GLU A 329 -13.77 -12.67 15.95
CA GLU A 329 -14.61 -12.02 16.95
C GLU A 329 -13.77 -11.30 18.02
N ILE A 330 -14.28 -10.17 18.53
CA ILE A 330 -13.68 -9.44 19.66
C ILE A 330 -14.73 -9.18 20.74
N PHE A 331 -14.30 -9.05 21.99
CA PHE A 331 -15.18 -8.75 23.12
C PHE A 331 -15.00 -7.30 23.59
N VAL A 332 -16.03 -6.48 23.43
CA VAL A 332 -16.02 -5.04 23.77
C VAL A 332 -17.28 -4.69 24.55
N ASP A 333 -17.14 -4.02 25.69
CA ASP A 333 -18.24 -3.56 26.56
C ASP A 333 -19.28 -4.65 26.88
N GLY A 334 -18.80 -5.86 27.19
CA GLY A 334 -19.67 -6.98 27.54
C GLY A 334 -20.34 -7.67 26.35
N ARG A 335 -19.90 -7.39 25.11
CA ARG A 335 -20.51 -7.89 23.88
C ARG A 335 -19.48 -8.50 22.94
N SER A 336 -19.84 -9.61 22.30
CA SER A 336 -19.12 -10.13 21.14
C SER A 336 -19.47 -9.35 19.88
N ILE A 337 -18.44 -8.98 19.13
CA ILE A 337 -18.55 -8.26 17.85
C ILE A 337 -17.77 -9.05 16.80
N PRO A 338 -18.41 -9.48 15.69
CA PRO A 338 -17.72 -10.17 14.62
C PRO A 338 -16.74 -9.23 13.90
N THR A 339 -15.58 -9.74 13.52
CA THR A 339 -14.53 -8.99 12.83
C THR A 339 -14.38 -9.43 11.38
N ALA A 340 -14.01 -8.49 10.49
CA ALA A 340 -13.72 -8.81 9.10
C ALA A 340 -12.49 -8.04 8.57
N PRO A 341 -11.52 -8.73 7.95
CA PRO A 341 -10.38 -8.07 7.32
C PRO A 341 -10.75 -7.44 5.98
N LEU A 342 -10.14 -6.30 5.67
CA LEU A 342 -10.19 -5.62 4.37
C LEU A 342 -8.90 -5.81 3.55
N SER A 343 -7.99 -6.63 4.06
CA SER A 343 -6.73 -7.02 3.45
C SER A 343 -6.68 -8.54 3.34
N SER A 344 -6.07 -9.05 2.27
CA SER A 344 -5.95 -10.48 2.05
C SER A 344 -4.66 -11.01 2.66
N PHE A 345 -4.79 -11.71 3.79
CA PHE A 345 -3.66 -12.39 4.43
C PHE A 345 -3.10 -13.51 3.54
N TYR A 346 -3.98 -14.22 2.81
CA TYR A 346 -3.58 -15.24 1.84
C TYR A 346 -2.65 -14.66 0.75
N LYS A 347 -3.06 -13.55 0.12
CA LYS A 347 -2.23 -12.89 -0.90
C LYS A 347 -0.97 -12.26 -0.30
N ALA A 348 -1.04 -11.72 0.91
CA ALA A 348 0.16 -11.23 1.62
C ALA A 348 1.23 -12.33 1.80
N ARG A 349 0.81 -13.56 2.14
CA ARG A 349 1.71 -14.71 2.24
C ARG A 349 2.29 -15.10 0.88
N GLN A 350 1.47 -15.11 -0.17
CA GLN A 350 1.95 -15.37 -1.54
C GLN A 350 3.01 -14.35 -1.97
N ILE A 351 2.79 -13.06 -1.71
CA ILE A 351 3.74 -11.99 -2.02
C ILE A 351 5.06 -12.17 -1.25
N ALA A 352 5.00 -12.46 0.05
CA ALA A 352 6.20 -12.69 0.85
C ALA A 352 7.00 -13.89 0.35
N GLN A 353 6.31 -14.95 -0.10
CA GLN A 353 6.93 -16.15 -0.66
C GLN A 353 7.55 -15.90 -2.05
N GLU A 354 6.85 -15.22 -2.96
CA GLU A 354 7.37 -14.87 -4.29
C GLU A 354 8.57 -13.93 -4.20
N LEU A 355 8.52 -12.93 -3.31
CA LEU A 355 9.66 -12.06 -3.05
C LEU A 355 10.85 -12.85 -2.46
N LYS A 356 10.58 -13.88 -1.63
CA LYS A 356 11.62 -14.77 -1.10
C LYS A 356 12.28 -15.55 -2.24
N GLU A 357 11.50 -16.08 -3.17
CA GLU A 357 11.99 -16.79 -4.36
C GLU A 357 12.87 -15.88 -5.22
N TRP A 358 12.43 -14.66 -5.53
CA TRP A 358 13.24 -13.72 -6.34
C TRP A 358 14.59 -13.40 -5.70
N ILE A 359 14.64 -13.30 -4.38
CA ILE A 359 15.90 -13.05 -3.65
C ILE A 359 16.78 -14.30 -3.64
N GLN A 360 16.19 -15.49 -3.45
CA GLN A 360 16.94 -16.76 -3.47
C GLN A 360 17.54 -17.06 -4.86
N GLU A 361 16.85 -16.66 -5.92
CA GLU A 361 17.30 -16.78 -7.31
C GLU A 361 18.32 -15.69 -7.72
N GLY A 362 18.51 -14.67 -6.89
CA GLY A 362 19.40 -13.55 -7.18
C GLY A 362 18.85 -12.54 -8.19
N SER A 363 17.57 -12.63 -8.58
CA SER A 363 16.89 -11.67 -9.46
C SER A 363 16.47 -10.39 -8.71
N PHE A 364 16.50 -10.41 -7.37
CA PHE A 364 16.23 -9.26 -6.53
C PHE A 364 17.40 -8.93 -5.60
N SER A 365 17.94 -7.72 -5.76
CA SER A 365 19.06 -7.20 -4.98
C SER A 365 18.59 -6.17 -3.96
N LEU A 366 19.31 -6.09 -2.84
CA LEU A 366 19.02 -5.13 -1.78
C LEU A 366 19.94 -3.91 -1.90
N ASN A 367 19.49 -2.76 -1.42
CA ASN A 367 20.34 -1.59 -1.23
C ASN A 367 19.94 -0.87 0.06
N PRO A 368 20.91 -0.21 0.73
CA PRO A 368 20.57 0.72 1.79
C PRO A 368 19.66 1.82 1.23
N PRO A 369 18.75 2.37 2.06
CA PRO A 369 17.97 3.52 1.64
C PRO A 369 18.91 4.70 1.33
N VAL A 370 18.62 5.41 0.24
CA VAL A 370 19.33 6.64 -0.13
C VAL A 370 19.17 7.68 0.98
N GLU A 371 17.98 7.76 1.55
CA GLU A 371 17.66 8.58 2.70
C GLU A 371 16.64 7.86 3.60
N ARG A 372 16.83 7.96 4.91
CA ARG A 372 15.91 7.37 5.90
C ARG A 372 14.58 8.13 5.93
N LEU A 373 13.51 7.44 6.31
CA LEU A 373 12.23 8.11 6.57
C LEU A 373 12.36 9.00 7.81
N PRO A 374 11.67 10.15 7.85
CA PRO A 374 11.77 11.08 8.97
C PRO A 374 11.10 10.52 10.24
N GLY A 375 11.78 10.60 11.38
CA GLY A 375 11.29 10.08 12.68
C GLY A 375 10.37 11.03 13.47
N ASP A 376 10.18 12.26 13.00
CA ASP A 376 9.55 13.37 13.71
C ASP A 376 8.45 14.08 12.90
N LYS A 377 7.60 13.31 12.21
CA LYS A 377 6.49 13.85 11.40
C LYS A 377 5.14 13.68 12.07
N PHE A 378 4.33 14.72 11.90
CA PHE A 378 2.91 14.77 12.25
C PHE A 378 2.07 15.13 11.03
N VAL A 379 0.81 14.68 11.03
CA VAL A 379 -0.17 15.04 10.00
C VAL A 379 -0.99 16.23 10.46
N ASN A 380 -0.83 17.36 9.78
CA ASN A 380 -1.57 18.57 10.10
C ASN A 380 -3.05 18.46 9.71
N PRO A 381 -3.97 18.96 10.55
CA PRO A 381 -5.34 19.14 10.14
C PRO A 381 -5.51 20.31 9.17
N LEU A 382 -6.57 20.30 8.37
CA LEU A 382 -7.01 21.48 7.62
C LEU A 382 -7.35 22.61 8.60
N LYS A 383 -6.72 23.77 8.40
CA LYS A 383 -7.03 25.04 9.07
C LYS A 383 -7.40 26.04 7.99
N LEU A 384 -8.57 26.65 8.13
CA LEU A 384 -9.03 27.69 7.22
C LEU A 384 -9.07 29.00 8.02
N GLU A 385 -8.54 30.05 7.42
CA GLU A 385 -8.77 31.41 7.90
C GLU A 385 -10.11 31.88 7.31
N GLU A 386 -10.98 32.44 8.16
CA GLU A 386 -12.18 33.10 7.68
C GLU A 386 -11.77 34.42 7.01
N GLY A 387 -12.20 34.60 5.76
CA GLY A 387 -11.88 35.77 4.94
C GLY A 387 -12.86 36.93 5.11
#